data_AF-A0A7S2YC84-F1
#
_entry.id   AF-A0A7S2YC84-F1
#
_cell.length_a   1.000
_cell.length_b   1.000
_cell.length_c   1.000
_cell.angle_alpha   90.00
_cell.angle_beta   90.00
_cell.angle_gamma   90.00
#
_symmetry.space_group_name_H-M   'P 1'
#
loop_
_entity.id
_entity.type
_entity.pdbx_description
1 polymer ?
#
loop_
_entity_poly.entity_id
_entity_poly.type
_entity_poly.pdbx_seq_one_letter_code
_entity_poly.pdbx_strand_id
1 'polypeptide(L)'
;RGLEMMEAEMGKFDDAEDGDGGSIDPEMEKDEDDNDFYNIIANKSRQQKKARKEHYAVAPKFPSKEMVVDGERAVSRAIIKNRGLVAHKNKLNRNPRVKKREQYRKALIRRKGAVRDIRDPREGLVYGGEETGIKSRVRKSRNLT
;
A
#
# COMPACT_ATOMS: atom_id res chain seq x y z
N ARG A 1 -21.42 42.87 -6.83
CA ARG A 1 -20.84 43.35 -8.12
C ARG A 1 -19.60 42.58 -8.56
N GLY A 2 -18.45 42.61 -7.88
CA GLY A 2 -17.26 41.84 -8.33
C GLY A 2 -17.43 40.31 -8.20
N LEU A 3 -17.94 39.84 -7.05
CA LEU A 3 -18.20 38.41 -6.82
C LEU A 3 -19.27 37.82 -7.75
N GLU A 4 -20.25 38.65 -8.09
CA GLU A 4 -21.44 38.30 -8.87
C GLU A 4 -21.13 38.17 -10.37
N MET A 5 -20.19 38.98 -10.87
CA MET A 5 -19.63 38.80 -12.21
C MET A 5 -18.75 37.55 -12.29
N MET A 6 -17.99 37.26 -11.23
CA MET A 6 -17.16 36.06 -11.18
C MET A 6 -18.00 34.78 -11.09
N GLU A 7 -19.15 34.81 -10.40
CA GLU A 7 -20.12 33.71 -10.34
C GLU A 7 -20.87 33.51 -11.67
N ALA A 8 -21.15 34.61 -12.39
CA ALA A 8 -21.70 34.57 -13.74
C ALA A 8 -20.68 34.06 -14.78
N GLU A 9 -19.38 34.28 -14.56
CA GLU A 9 -18.30 33.85 -15.46
C GLU A 9 -17.83 32.42 -15.17
N MET A 10 -17.83 31.99 -13.89
CA MET A 10 -17.27 30.71 -13.44
C MET A 10 -18.32 29.64 -13.08
N GLY A 11 -19.60 30.00 -12.98
CA GLY A 11 -20.68 29.09 -12.63
C GLY A 11 -20.65 28.65 -11.16
N LYS A 12 -21.82 28.63 -10.52
CA LYS A 12 -21.99 28.25 -9.12
C LYS A 12 -21.63 26.77 -8.93
N PHE A 13 -20.57 26.49 -8.18
CA PHE A 13 -20.18 25.13 -7.82
C PHE A 13 -21.09 24.66 -6.68
N ASP A 14 -22.26 24.13 -7.04
CA ASP A 14 -23.16 23.46 -6.12
C ASP A 14 -22.84 21.96 -6.09
N ASP A 15 -22.42 21.50 -4.91
CA ASP A 15 -21.97 20.15 -4.57
C ASP A 15 -23.19 19.25 -4.25
N ALA A 16 -24.04 18.97 -5.24
CA ALA A 16 -25.26 18.18 -5.02
C ALA A 16 -25.68 17.27 -6.19
N GLU A 17 -25.57 15.97 -5.93
CA GLU A 17 -26.33 14.79 -6.41
C GLU A 17 -26.63 14.56 -7.90
N ASP A 18 -26.33 13.32 -8.31
CA ASP A 18 -26.65 12.69 -9.59
C ASP A 18 -28.17 12.70 -9.89
N GLY A 19 -28.56 13.37 -10.97
CA GLY A 19 -29.88 13.27 -11.59
C GLY A 19 -29.76 12.89 -13.06
N ASP A 20 -30.00 11.62 -13.36
CA ASP A 20 -30.35 11.12 -14.69
C ASP A 20 -31.55 11.92 -15.24
N GLY A 21 -31.42 12.49 -16.44
CA GLY A 21 -32.35 13.51 -16.91
C GLY A 21 -32.38 13.64 -18.43
N GLY A 22 -33.20 12.80 -19.05
CA GLY A 22 -34.00 13.16 -20.23
C GLY A 22 -33.35 12.99 -21.60
N SER A 23 -33.68 11.89 -22.27
CA SER A 23 -33.67 11.81 -23.73
C SER A 23 -34.70 12.79 -24.29
N ILE A 24 -34.23 13.87 -24.93
CA ILE A 24 -35.06 14.82 -25.68
C ILE A 24 -35.24 14.28 -27.10
N ASP A 25 -36.50 14.03 -27.46
CA ASP A 25 -37.01 13.59 -28.76
C ASP A 25 -36.59 14.59 -29.88
N PRO A 26 -36.15 14.13 -31.08
CA PRO A 26 -35.45 14.97 -32.04
C PRO A 26 -36.36 15.63 -33.10
N GLU A 27 -37.67 15.80 -32.85
CA GLU A 27 -38.60 16.37 -33.82
C GLU A 27 -39.30 17.63 -33.30
N MET A 28 -38.57 18.75 -33.34
CA MET A 28 -39.17 20.09 -33.40
C MET A 28 -38.38 20.93 -34.40
N GLU A 29 -38.99 21.20 -35.57
CA GLU A 29 -38.52 22.20 -36.53
C GLU A 29 -38.46 23.58 -35.85
N LYS A 30 -37.27 24.20 -35.82
CA LYS A 30 -37.08 25.59 -35.36
C LYS A 30 -35.99 26.30 -36.16
N ASP A 31 -36.29 27.58 -36.41
CA ASP A 31 -35.62 28.55 -37.26
C ASP A 31 -34.08 28.56 -37.12
N GLU A 32 -33.38 28.79 -38.24
CA GLU A 32 -31.93 28.56 -38.42
C GLU A 32 -31.03 29.37 -37.46
N ASP A 33 -31.49 30.49 -36.91
CA ASP A 33 -30.70 31.37 -36.02
C ASP A 33 -30.79 31.02 -34.51
N ASP A 34 -31.81 30.27 -34.07
CA ASP A 34 -31.97 29.88 -32.65
C ASP A 34 -31.15 28.63 -32.29
N ASN A 35 -30.70 27.87 -33.30
CA ASN A 35 -30.00 26.59 -33.10
C ASN A 35 -28.58 26.78 -32.55
N ASP A 36 -27.93 27.90 -32.81
CA ASP A 36 -26.53 28.13 -32.43
C ASP A 36 -26.34 28.20 -30.90
N PHE A 37 -27.25 28.87 -30.20
CA PHE A 37 -27.18 28.98 -28.74
C PHE A 37 -27.37 27.63 -28.04
N TYR A 38 -28.36 26.85 -28.47
CA TYR A 38 -28.60 25.50 -27.94
C TYR A 38 -27.45 24.54 -28.28
N ASN A 39 -26.87 24.66 -29.47
CA ASN A 39 -25.70 23.88 -29.88
C ASN A 39 -24.47 24.18 -29.02
N ILE A 40 -24.23 25.46 -28.66
CA ILE A 40 -23.13 25.86 -27.77
C ILE A 40 -23.28 25.23 -26.38
N ILE A 41 -24.49 25.27 -25.80
CA ILE A 41 -24.77 24.67 -24.49
C ILE A 41 -24.60 23.15 -24.53
N ALA A 42 -25.13 22.49 -25.57
CA ALA A 42 -25.00 21.05 -25.75
C ALA A 42 -23.53 20.61 -25.89
N ASN A 43 -22.73 21.38 -26.63
CA ASN A 43 -21.30 21.11 -26.79
C ASN A 43 -20.51 21.34 -25.50
N LYS A 44 -20.82 22.40 -24.73
CA LYS A 44 -20.22 22.67 -23.42
C LYS A 44 -20.51 21.52 -22.43
N SER A 45 -21.76 21.05 -22.38
CA SER A 45 -22.14 19.89 -21.57
C SER A 45 -21.40 18.61 -21.97
N ARG A 46 -21.31 18.34 -23.29
CA ARG A 46 -20.55 17.20 -23.82
C ARG A 46 -19.06 17.28 -23.47
N GLN A 47 -18.46 18.46 -23.57
CA GLN A 47 -17.05 18.68 -23.22
C GLN A 47 -16.81 18.48 -21.73
N GLN A 48 -17.68 19.01 -20.85
CA GLN A 48 -17.58 18.79 -19.41
C GLN A 48 -17.71 17.30 -19.05
N LYS A 49 -18.67 16.59 -19.67
CA LYS A 49 -18.82 15.13 -19.49
C LYS A 49 -17.59 14.35 -19.97
N LYS A 50 -16.99 14.74 -21.10
CA LYS A 50 -15.75 14.14 -21.60
C LYS A 50 -14.57 14.39 -20.66
N ALA A 51 -14.36 15.65 -20.25
CA ALA A 51 -13.31 16.01 -19.30
C ALA A 51 -13.46 15.28 -17.96
N ARG A 52 -14.70 15.14 -17.45
CA ARG A 52 -15.00 14.35 -16.25
C ARG A 52 -14.63 12.88 -16.46
N LYS A 53 -15.07 12.28 -17.58
CA LYS A 53 -14.79 10.88 -17.90
C LYS A 53 -13.30 10.60 -18.05
N GLU A 54 -12.54 11.51 -18.65
CA GLU A 54 -11.09 11.42 -18.80
C GLU A 54 -10.37 11.57 -17.46
N HIS A 55 -10.80 12.53 -16.63
CA HIS A 55 -10.23 12.74 -15.30
C HIS A 55 -10.45 11.53 -14.36
N TYR A 56 -11.62 10.89 -14.45
CA TYR A 56 -11.95 9.68 -13.67
C TYR A 56 -11.64 8.38 -14.42
N ALA A 57 -10.93 8.43 -15.56
CA ALA A 57 -10.55 7.23 -16.27
C ALA A 57 -9.54 6.43 -15.44
N VAL A 58 -9.97 5.28 -14.92
CA VAL A 58 -9.10 4.39 -14.15
C VAL A 58 -8.15 3.69 -15.12
N ALA A 59 -6.86 4.02 -15.03
CA ALA A 59 -5.83 3.29 -15.76
C ALA A 59 -5.88 1.80 -15.38
N PRO A 60 -5.70 0.88 -16.34
CA PRO A 60 -5.71 -0.55 -16.06
C PRO A 60 -4.60 -0.88 -15.05
N LYS A 61 -5.01 -1.36 -13.88
CA LYS A 61 -4.14 -1.55 -12.70
C LYS A 61 -3.18 -2.73 -12.84
N PHE A 62 -3.39 -3.59 -13.84
CA PHE A 62 -2.59 -4.78 -14.09
C PHE A 62 -2.08 -4.77 -15.53
N PRO A 63 -0.76 -4.98 -15.75
CA PRO A 63 -0.25 -5.16 -17.09
C PRO A 63 -0.82 -6.45 -17.69
N SER A 64 -1.42 -6.34 -18.88
CA SER A 64 -1.66 -7.50 -19.73
C SER A 64 -0.29 -8.14 -20.02
N LYS A 65 -0.11 -9.39 -19.59
CA LYS A 65 1.10 -10.12 -19.94
C LYS A 65 0.92 -10.67 -21.34
N GLU A 66 1.42 -9.95 -22.33
CA GLU A 66 1.54 -10.47 -23.69
C GLU A 66 2.48 -11.68 -23.68
N MET A 67 1.91 -12.87 -23.75
CA MET A 67 2.69 -14.09 -23.92
C MET A 67 2.82 -14.35 -25.41
N VAL A 68 3.88 -13.82 -26.02
CA VAL A 68 4.36 -14.33 -27.31
C VAL A 68 4.96 -15.71 -27.02
N VAL A 69 4.24 -16.76 -27.42
CA VAL A 69 4.70 -18.13 -27.30
C VAL A 69 5.20 -18.54 -28.68
N ASP A 70 6.49 -18.79 -28.79
CA ASP A 70 7.08 -19.47 -29.94
C ASP A 70 6.95 -20.99 -29.70
N GLY A 71 6.09 -21.67 -30.47
CA GLY A 71 5.80 -23.10 -30.33
C GLY A 71 4.73 -23.48 -29.29
N GLU A 72 4.88 -24.64 -28.65
CA GLU A 72 3.90 -25.17 -27.69
C GLU A 72 3.92 -24.46 -26.33
N ARG A 73 2.74 -24.29 -25.72
CA ARG A 73 2.61 -23.64 -24.41
C ARG A 73 3.16 -24.51 -23.30
N ALA A 74 4.22 -24.05 -22.63
CA ALA A 74 4.77 -24.72 -21.46
C ALA A 74 3.80 -24.73 -20.26
N VAL A 75 3.78 -25.85 -19.52
CA VAL A 75 2.98 -26.01 -18.31
C VAL A 75 3.55 -25.14 -17.17
N SER A 76 2.68 -24.40 -16.47
CA SER A 76 3.12 -23.52 -15.38
C SER A 76 3.57 -24.29 -14.12
N ARG A 77 4.47 -23.70 -13.33
CA ARG A 77 4.93 -24.28 -12.06
C ARG A 77 3.79 -24.56 -11.07
N ALA A 78 2.70 -23.77 -11.12
CA ALA A 78 1.54 -23.97 -10.27
C ALA A 78 0.84 -25.30 -10.59
N ILE A 79 0.68 -25.62 -11.88
CA ILE A 79 0.10 -26.87 -12.36
C ILE A 79 1.05 -28.04 -12.05
N ILE A 80 2.34 -27.91 -12.35
CA ILE A 80 3.34 -28.98 -12.11
C ILE A 80 3.43 -29.35 -10.63
N LYS A 81 3.40 -28.37 -9.72
CA LYS A 81 3.60 -28.63 -8.28
C LYS A 81 2.32 -28.86 -7.50
N ASN A 82 1.15 -28.51 -8.05
CA ASN A 82 -0.18 -28.66 -7.46
C ASN A 82 -0.24 -28.42 -5.94
N ARG A 83 0.35 -27.29 -5.48
CA ARG A 83 0.49 -27.02 -4.04
C ARG A 83 -0.79 -26.45 -3.40
N GLY A 84 -1.77 -26.02 -4.19
CA GLY A 84 -3.00 -25.41 -3.69
C GLY A 84 -2.79 -24.13 -2.86
N LEU A 85 -3.79 -23.79 -2.03
CA LEU A 85 -3.84 -22.61 -1.17
C LEU A 85 -3.07 -22.82 0.15
N VAL A 86 -1.76 -23.04 0.06
CA VAL A 86 -0.90 -23.21 1.25
C VAL A 86 -0.50 -21.85 1.83
N ALA A 87 -0.63 -21.71 3.16
CA ALA A 87 -0.20 -20.51 3.89
C ALA A 87 1.30 -20.23 3.73
N HIS A 88 1.66 -18.94 3.81
CA HIS A 88 3.07 -18.53 3.75
C HIS A 88 3.87 -19.06 4.95
N LYS A 89 5.02 -19.69 4.67
CA LYS A 89 5.95 -20.22 5.68
C LYS A 89 7.27 -19.46 5.67
N ASN A 90 7.77 -19.08 6.85
CA ASN A 90 9.05 -18.39 7.01
C ASN A 90 10.22 -19.13 6.33
N LYS A 91 11.16 -18.38 5.75
CA LYS A 91 12.37 -18.93 5.10
C LYS A 91 13.19 -19.84 6.02
N LEU A 92 13.24 -19.53 7.32
CA LEU A 92 13.94 -20.35 8.32
C LEU A 92 13.37 -21.78 8.40
N ASN A 93 12.06 -21.96 8.18
CA ASN A 93 11.43 -23.28 8.22
C ASN A 93 11.80 -24.16 7.00
N ARG A 94 12.45 -23.59 5.98
CA ARG A 94 12.94 -24.37 4.83
C ARG A 94 14.15 -25.24 5.17
N ASN A 95 14.96 -24.83 6.15
CA ASN A 95 16.18 -25.56 6.53
C ASN A 95 16.21 -25.79 8.06
N PRO A 96 16.07 -27.04 8.54
CA PRO A 96 16.02 -27.34 9.96
C PRO A 96 17.30 -26.96 10.70
N ARG A 97 18.47 -27.09 10.07
CA ARG A 97 19.77 -26.70 10.65
C ARG A 97 19.82 -25.20 10.92
N VAL A 98 19.43 -24.39 9.93
CA VAL A 98 19.43 -22.92 10.07
C VAL A 98 18.44 -22.47 11.14
N LYS A 99 17.25 -23.07 11.19
CA LYS A 99 16.26 -22.80 12.25
C LYS A 99 16.83 -23.06 13.64
N LYS A 100 17.50 -24.20 13.85
CA LYS A 100 18.07 -24.57 15.15
C LYS A 100 19.25 -23.68 15.54
N ARG A 101 20.10 -23.29 14.58
CA ARG A 101 21.18 -22.33 14.80
C ARG A 101 20.65 -20.98 15.30
N GLU A 102 19.62 -20.44 14.66
CA GLU A 102 19.00 -19.17 15.07
C GLU A 102 18.29 -19.28 16.42
N GLN A 103 17.62 -20.41 16.69
CA GLN A 103 17.01 -20.68 18.00
C GLN A 103 18.05 -20.67 19.12
N TYR A 104 19.20 -21.32 18.90
CA TYR A 104 20.31 -21.34 19.85
C TYR A 104 20.90 -19.94 20.06
N ARG A 105 21.17 -19.19 18.98
CA ARG A 105 21.64 -17.80 19.07
C ARG A 105 20.69 -16.93 19.91
N LYS A 106 19.39 -16.99 19.63
CA LYS A 106 18.37 -16.24 20.40
C LYS A 106 18.32 -16.68 21.87
N ALA A 107 18.49 -17.97 22.14
CA ALA A 107 18.55 -18.48 23.51
C ALA A 107 19.78 -17.96 24.27
N LEU A 108 20.95 -17.91 23.64
CA LEU A 108 22.16 -17.33 24.23
C LEU A 108 21.97 -15.85 24.58
N ILE A 109 21.39 -15.05 23.67
CA ILE A 109 21.13 -13.62 23.94
C ILE A 109 20.17 -13.45 25.12
N ARG A 110 19.08 -14.24 25.16
CA ARG A 110 18.12 -14.20 26.28
C ARG A 110 18.77 -14.60 27.60
N ARG A 111 19.64 -15.62 27.57
CA ARG A 111 20.40 -16.07 28.74
C ARG A 111 21.26 -14.94 29.29
N LYS A 112 22.02 -14.24 28.44
CA LYS A 112 22.85 -13.08 28.83
C LYS A 112 22.05 -11.96 29.51
N GLY A 113 20.78 -11.79 29.13
CA GLY A 113 19.87 -10.85 29.77
C GLY A 113 19.36 -11.30 31.14
N ALA A 114 19.17 -12.61 31.35
CA ALA A 114 18.64 -13.17 32.60
C ALA A 114 19.72 -13.44 33.65
N VAL A 115 20.87 -13.98 33.21
CA VAL A 115 21.99 -14.40 34.05
C VAL A 115 23.27 -13.77 33.49
N ARG A 116 24.08 -13.20 34.38
CA ARG A 116 25.41 -12.70 34.00
C ARG A 116 26.36 -13.88 33.80
N ASP A 117 27.00 -13.93 32.65
CA ASP A 117 28.05 -14.91 32.37
C ASP A 117 29.31 -14.59 33.21
N ILE A 118 30.15 -15.60 33.43
CA ILE A 118 31.41 -15.46 34.15
C ILE A 118 32.38 -14.68 33.25
N ARG A 119 32.99 -13.62 33.78
CA ARG A 119 34.01 -12.83 33.07
C ARG A 119 35.30 -13.65 32.98
N ASP A 120 35.83 -13.84 31.77
CA ASP A 120 37.08 -14.58 31.59
C ASP A 120 38.24 -13.74 32.14
N PRO A 121 39.05 -14.24 33.09
CA PRO A 121 40.14 -13.47 33.70
C PRO A 121 41.21 -13.00 32.70
N ARG A 122 41.20 -13.52 31.46
CA ARG A 122 42.10 -13.11 30.38
C ARG A 122 41.66 -11.85 29.63
N GLU A 123 40.41 -11.39 29.76
CA GLU A 123 39.85 -10.27 28.98
C GLU A 123 40.13 -8.87 29.59
N GLY A 124 40.99 -8.77 30.60
CA GLY A 124 41.37 -7.48 31.16
C GLY A 124 42.29 -7.64 32.35
N LEU A 125 43.60 -7.60 32.10
CA LEU A 125 44.61 -7.60 33.16
C LEU A 125 44.48 -6.41 34.12
N VAL A 126 43.74 -5.36 33.74
CA VAL A 126 43.46 -4.18 34.55
C VAL A 126 41.97 -3.85 34.52
N TYR A 127 41.40 -3.55 35.69
CA TYR A 127 40.00 -3.17 35.85
C TYR A 127 39.74 -1.78 35.27
N GLY A 128 38.92 -1.71 34.21
CA GLY A 128 38.55 -0.46 33.53
C GLY A 128 37.28 0.24 34.06
N GLY A 129 36.68 -0.28 35.14
CA GLY A 129 35.38 0.19 35.65
C GLY A 129 34.16 -0.56 35.10
N GLU A 130 32.97 -0.12 35.50
CA GLU A 130 31.67 -0.70 35.10
C GLU A 130 31.06 0.10 33.93
N GLU A 131 31.25 -0.37 32.69
CA GLU A 131 30.80 0.31 31.46
C GLU A 131 29.30 0.65 31.45
N THR A 132 28.46 -0.27 31.95
CA THR A 132 26.99 -0.08 32.00
C THR A 132 26.51 0.70 33.24
N GLY A 133 27.43 1.07 34.13
CA GLY A 133 27.15 1.80 35.37
C GLY A 133 26.69 0.95 36.55
N ILE A 134 26.77 1.53 37.75
CA ILE A 134 26.40 0.91 39.04
C ILE A 134 25.06 1.47 39.52
N LYS A 135 24.09 0.59 39.78
CA LYS A 135 22.80 0.97 40.37
C LYS A 135 22.78 0.69 41.87
N SER A 136 23.00 1.73 42.68
CA SER A 136 23.18 1.66 44.14
C SER A 136 22.02 1.02 44.91
N ARG A 137 20.76 1.23 44.47
CA ARG A 137 19.57 0.75 45.17
C ARG A 137 19.23 -0.74 44.93
N VAL A 138 19.83 -1.38 43.92
CA VAL A 138 19.46 -2.76 43.54
C VAL A 138 20.34 -3.78 44.27
N ARG A 139 19.71 -4.63 45.08
CA ARG A 139 20.34 -5.81 45.71
C ARG A 139 19.96 -7.06 44.90
N LYS A 140 20.94 -7.89 44.52
CA LYS A 140 20.72 -9.16 43.80
C LYS A 140 21.18 -10.40 44.59
N SER A 141 21.32 -10.27 45.91
CA SER A 141 21.67 -11.38 46.81
C SER A 141 20.48 -12.32 47.03
N ARG A 142 20.76 -13.57 47.38
CA ARG A 142 19.75 -14.53 47.83
C ARG A 142 19.54 -14.30 49.33
N ASN A 143 18.29 -14.16 49.77
CA ASN A 143 17.99 -14.15 51.20
C ASN A 143 17.99 -15.60 51.69
N LEU A 144 18.66 -15.86 52.82
CA LEU A 144 18.54 -17.13 53.51
C LEU A 144 17.45 -16.97 54.56
N THR A 145 16.43 -17.82 54.47
CA THR A 145 15.38 -17.97 55.48
C THR A 145 15.68 -19.21 56.31
#